data_AF-A0AAJ7TVV7-F1
#
_entry.id   AF-A0AAJ7TVV7-F1
#
_cell.length_a   1.000
_cell.length_b   1.000
_cell.length_c   1.000
_cell.angle_alpha   90.00
_cell.angle_beta   90.00
_cell.angle_gamma   90.00
#
_symmetry.space_group_name_H-M   'P 1'
#
loop_
_entity.id
_entity.type
_entity.pdbx_description
1 polymer ?
#
loop_
_entity_poly.entity_id
_entity_poly.type
_entity_poly.pdbx_seq_one_letter_code
_entity_poly.pdbx_strand_id
1 'polypeptide(L)'
;MAESRDAGRSRWCSYFAVKLMLVTYAFLCWLLGITLLLLGAYSEVERRRYRTLDGSFLSPSIILITAGCISFPVSFLGFVGALRDNLTLLRIFIFSLLAAIVVELIVGLIIVLGKEQTKEFFSDHVRGGIRNYYDDLDFKNLMDFVQEENPGALLNSHCGYGILHKERLELTEVIHVRGCTHAIFLWIGDRLPLAIFVSVLILLSQAFGIVTSYLLVQNITQTIKEGLNHVETDGPMLMEPAEDSSRIQRWLYMYLPHEQRPASLMNAQI
;
A
#
# COMPACT_ATOMS: atom_id res chain seq x y z
N MET A 1 -31.84 -11.59 32.35
CA MET A 1 -31.43 -12.80 31.58
C MET A 1 -31.64 -12.68 30.07
N ALA A 2 -32.73 -12.06 29.57
CA ALA A 2 -32.88 -11.80 28.12
C ALA A 2 -31.93 -10.67 27.65
N GLU A 3 -31.95 -9.54 28.36
CA GLU A 3 -31.12 -8.36 28.09
C GLU A 3 -29.60 -8.65 28.13
N SER A 4 -29.14 -9.54 29.02
CA SER A 4 -27.75 -9.97 29.09
C SER A 4 -27.34 -10.90 27.93
N ARG A 5 -28.26 -11.69 27.38
CA ARG A 5 -28.01 -12.56 26.21
C ARG A 5 -27.99 -11.77 24.91
N ASP A 6 -28.85 -10.77 24.77
CA ASP A 6 -28.90 -9.89 23.60
C ASP A 6 -27.65 -9.01 23.50
N ALA A 7 -27.16 -8.50 24.64
CA ALA A 7 -25.89 -7.76 24.70
C ALA A 7 -24.68 -8.61 24.30
N GLY A 8 -24.61 -9.87 24.75
CA GLY A 8 -23.53 -10.80 24.38
C GLY A 8 -23.53 -11.16 22.89
N ARG A 9 -24.72 -11.35 22.30
CA ARG A 9 -24.87 -11.68 20.87
C ARG A 9 -24.49 -10.51 19.96
N SER A 10 -24.82 -9.27 20.34
CA SER A 10 -24.43 -8.06 19.61
C SER A 10 -22.89 -7.88 19.57
N ARG A 11 -22.20 -8.06 20.70
CA ARG A 11 -20.72 -8.00 20.78
C ARG A 11 -20.06 -9.06 19.89
N TRP A 12 -20.59 -10.29 19.88
CA TRP A 12 -20.11 -11.37 19.01
C TRP A 12 -20.30 -11.09 17.52
N CYS A 13 -21.45 -10.56 17.12
CA CYS A 13 -21.69 -10.16 15.73
C CYS A 13 -20.73 -9.04 15.29
N SER A 14 -20.50 -8.04 16.15
CA SER A 14 -19.56 -6.94 15.85
C SER A 14 -18.12 -7.45 15.72
N TYR A 15 -17.67 -8.35 16.60
CA TYR A 15 -16.35 -8.95 16.51
C TYR A 15 -16.16 -9.71 15.20
N PHE A 16 -17.12 -10.58 14.86
CA PHE A 16 -17.07 -11.36 13.63
C PHE A 16 -17.10 -10.47 12.38
N ALA A 17 -17.91 -9.42 12.38
CA ALA A 17 -17.97 -8.45 11.29
C ALA A 17 -16.63 -7.74 11.09
N VAL A 18 -16.01 -7.22 12.16
CA VAL A 18 -14.69 -6.57 12.08
C VAL A 18 -13.63 -7.54 11.57
N LYS A 19 -13.61 -8.77 12.08
CA LYS A 19 -12.69 -9.82 11.62
C LYS A 19 -12.87 -10.13 10.13
N LEU A 20 -14.11 -10.32 9.67
CA LEU A 20 -14.40 -10.59 8.26
C LEU A 20 -13.98 -9.43 7.35
N MET A 21 -14.25 -8.19 7.75
CA MET A 21 -13.83 -7.00 7.01
C MET A 21 -12.31 -6.92 6.87
N LEU A 22 -11.58 -7.16 7.98
CA LEU A 22 -10.11 -7.12 7.97
C LEU A 22 -9.51 -8.26 7.15
N VAL A 23 -10.01 -9.49 7.30
CA VAL A 23 -9.51 -10.65 6.54
C VAL A 23 -9.73 -10.43 5.05
N THR A 24 -10.91 -9.92 4.66
CA THR A 24 -11.24 -9.62 3.27
C THR A 24 -10.33 -8.52 2.73
N TYR A 25 -10.16 -7.43 3.47
CA TYR A 25 -9.25 -6.33 3.10
C TYR A 25 -7.80 -6.81 2.90
N ALA A 26 -7.26 -7.54 3.87
CA ALA A 26 -5.88 -8.04 3.82
C ALA A 26 -5.67 -9.05 2.68
N PHE A 27 -6.66 -9.91 2.41
CA PHE A 27 -6.62 -10.84 1.29
C PHE A 27 -6.63 -10.11 -0.07
N LEU A 28 -7.48 -9.09 -0.24
CA LEU A 28 -7.49 -8.28 -1.45
C LEU A 28 -6.17 -7.53 -1.65
N CYS A 29 -5.61 -6.94 -0.60
CA CYS A 29 -4.30 -6.29 -0.67
C CYS A 29 -3.18 -7.28 -1.02
N TRP A 30 -3.25 -8.51 -0.50
CA TRP A 30 -2.29 -9.56 -0.83
C TRP A 30 -2.36 -9.98 -2.30
N LEU A 31 -3.58 -10.14 -2.84
CA LEU A 31 -3.78 -10.39 -4.28
C LEU A 31 -3.23 -9.23 -5.13
N LEU A 32 -3.47 -7.98 -4.73
CA LEU A 32 -2.91 -6.80 -5.40
C LEU A 32 -1.37 -6.80 -5.35
N GLY A 33 -0.76 -7.19 -4.23
CA GLY A 33 0.70 -7.31 -4.13
C GLY A 33 1.27 -8.35 -5.11
N ILE A 34 0.61 -9.50 -5.24
CA ILE A 34 0.99 -10.54 -6.21
C ILE A 34 0.83 -10.03 -7.64
N THR A 35 -0.28 -9.39 -7.99
CA THR A 35 -0.49 -8.89 -9.36
C THR A 35 0.54 -7.83 -9.72
N LEU A 36 0.91 -6.93 -8.80
CA LEU A 36 1.99 -5.96 -9.02
C LEU A 36 3.35 -6.64 -9.26
N LEU A 37 3.68 -7.69 -8.49
CA LEU A 37 4.89 -8.47 -8.70
C LEU A 37 4.90 -9.18 -10.06
N LEU A 38 3.79 -9.82 -10.43
CA LEU A 38 3.68 -10.54 -11.70
C LEU A 38 3.73 -9.60 -12.89
N LEU A 39 3.01 -8.47 -12.84
CA LEU A 39 3.05 -7.45 -13.89
C LEU A 39 4.44 -6.83 -14.00
N GLY A 40 5.07 -6.46 -12.88
CA GLY A 40 6.42 -5.92 -12.89
C GLY A 40 7.46 -6.91 -13.44
N ALA A 41 7.39 -8.18 -13.02
CA ALA A 41 8.29 -9.22 -13.52
C ALA A 41 8.05 -9.53 -15.01
N TYR A 42 6.79 -9.57 -15.44
CA TYR A 42 6.42 -9.75 -16.84
C TYR A 42 6.98 -8.62 -17.71
N SER A 43 6.75 -7.37 -17.32
CA SER A 43 7.27 -6.20 -18.03
C SER A 43 8.80 -6.19 -18.06
N GLU A 44 9.48 -6.57 -16.98
CA GLU A 44 10.94 -6.64 -16.95
C GLU A 44 11.51 -7.77 -17.82
N VAL A 45 10.83 -8.93 -17.92
CA VAL A 45 11.24 -10.01 -18.83
C VAL A 45 11.13 -9.58 -20.29
N GLU A 46 10.02 -8.92 -20.66
CA GLU A 46 9.84 -8.39 -22.01
C GLU A 46 10.90 -7.33 -22.31
N ARG A 47 11.18 -6.45 -21.35
CA ARG A 47 12.24 -5.45 -21.47
C ARG A 47 13.63 -6.08 -21.69
N ARG A 48 13.98 -7.14 -20.95
CA ARG A 48 15.29 -7.81 -21.05
C ARG A 48 15.55 -8.47 -22.40
N ARG A 49 14.50 -8.90 -23.12
CA ARG A 49 14.63 -9.50 -24.46
C ARG A 49 15.26 -8.55 -25.47
N TYR A 50 15.08 -7.24 -25.30
CA TYR A 50 15.57 -6.22 -26.25
C TYR A 50 16.83 -5.50 -25.75
N ARG A 51 17.31 -5.83 -24.54
CA ARG A 51 18.38 -5.07 -23.88
C ARG A 51 19.72 -5.83 -23.90
N THR A 52 20.67 -5.37 -24.70
CA THR A 52 22.09 -5.77 -24.62
C THR A 52 22.87 -4.80 -23.73
N LEU A 53 22.83 -5.05 -22.41
CA LEU A 53 23.68 -4.48 -21.35
C LEU A 53 23.64 -2.95 -21.07
N ASP A 54 23.54 -2.69 -19.77
CA ASP A 54 23.78 -1.46 -19.00
C ASP A 54 22.86 -0.24 -19.13
N GLY A 55 22.45 0.26 -17.95
CA GLY A 55 22.09 1.67 -17.74
C GLY A 55 20.61 2.01 -17.58
N SER A 56 20.02 1.73 -16.41
CA SER A 56 19.11 2.62 -15.65
C SER A 56 18.23 1.82 -14.68
N PHE A 57 18.49 1.95 -13.38
CA PHE A 57 17.79 1.22 -12.30
C PHE A 57 16.39 1.77 -11.99
N LEU A 58 15.98 2.92 -12.54
CA LEU A 58 14.72 3.59 -12.22
C LEU A 58 13.66 3.47 -13.35
N SER A 59 13.46 2.26 -13.87
CA SER A 59 12.39 1.98 -14.83
C SER A 59 11.03 1.78 -14.15
N PRO A 60 9.91 2.16 -14.79
CA PRO A 60 8.56 1.88 -14.28
C PRO A 60 8.37 0.43 -13.79
N SER A 61 8.93 -0.54 -14.51
CA SER A 61 8.84 -1.98 -14.19
C SER A 61 9.59 -2.34 -12.90
N ILE A 62 10.75 -1.72 -12.64
CA ILE A 62 11.50 -1.91 -11.39
C ILE A 62 10.77 -1.28 -10.18
N ILE A 63 10.12 -0.14 -10.38
CA ILE A 63 9.27 0.49 -9.35
C ILE A 63 8.10 -0.44 -8.99
N LEU A 64 7.42 -1.03 -9.98
CA LEU A 64 6.34 -2.00 -9.77
C LEU A 64 6.82 -3.25 -9.01
N ILE A 65 7.97 -3.82 -9.39
CA ILE A 65 8.57 -4.97 -8.68
C ILE A 65 8.89 -4.60 -7.24
N THR A 66 9.53 -3.46 -7.01
CA THR A 66 9.93 -3.01 -5.68
C THR A 66 8.72 -2.78 -4.78
N ALA A 67 7.68 -2.11 -5.30
CA ALA A 67 6.41 -1.90 -4.58
C ALA A 67 5.69 -3.23 -4.28
N GLY A 68 5.69 -4.17 -5.22
CA GLY A 68 5.16 -5.52 -5.03
C GLY A 68 5.92 -6.32 -3.97
N CYS A 69 7.25 -6.26 -3.97
CA CYS A 69 8.10 -6.97 -3.01
C CYS A 69 7.89 -6.47 -1.56
N ILE A 70 7.56 -5.19 -1.38
CA ILE A 70 7.26 -4.62 -0.06
C ILE A 70 5.81 -4.91 0.35
N SER A 71 4.85 -4.75 -0.57
CA SER A 71 3.42 -4.88 -0.25
C SER A 71 2.97 -6.33 -0.03
N PHE A 72 3.59 -7.30 -0.72
CA PHE A 72 3.30 -8.74 -0.58
C PHE A 72 3.49 -9.27 0.85
N PRO A 73 4.68 -9.17 1.50
CA PRO A 73 4.89 -9.68 2.84
C PRO A 73 4.07 -8.91 3.88
N VAL A 74 3.93 -7.59 3.74
CA VAL A 74 3.12 -6.77 4.65
C VAL A 74 1.65 -7.24 4.64
N SER A 75 1.08 -7.44 3.46
CA SER A 75 -0.31 -7.91 3.32
C SER A 75 -0.48 -9.34 3.80
N PHE A 76 0.51 -10.21 3.56
CA PHE A 76 0.49 -11.59 4.06
C PHE A 76 0.51 -11.65 5.59
N LEU A 77 1.34 -10.82 6.25
CA LEU A 77 1.37 -10.71 7.71
C LEU A 77 0.03 -10.22 8.26
N GLY A 78 -0.61 -9.24 7.61
CA GLY A 78 -1.95 -8.78 7.98
C GLY A 78 -3.01 -9.88 7.85
N PHE A 79 -2.99 -10.63 6.75
CA PHE A 79 -3.92 -11.73 6.49
C PHE A 79 -3.77 -12.87 7.50
N VAL A 80 -2.54 -13.36 7.72
CA VAL A 80 -2.24 -14.42 8.71
C VAL A 80 -2.53 -13.92 10.12
N GLY A 81 -2.18 -12.67 10.45
CA GLY A 81 -2.46 -12.06 11.74
C GLY A 81 -3.95 -12.02 12.06
N ALA A 82 -4.79 -11.66 11.09
CA ALA A 82 -6.25 -11.64 11.24
C ALA A 82 -6.87 -13.05 11.30
N LEU A 83 -6.33 -14.04 10.57
CA LEU A 83 -6.82 -15.42 10.62
C LEU A 83 -6.49 -16.12 11.95
N ARG A 84 -5.25 -15.94 12.42
CA ARG A 84 -4.72 -16.58 13.63
C ARG A 84 -5.00 -15.77 14.90
N ASP A 85 -5.70 -14.64 14.78
CA ASP A 85 -5.93 -13.67 15.86
C ASP A 85 -4.62 -13.23 16.58
N ASN A 86 -3.47 -13.34 15.91
CA ASN A 86 -2.16 -13.11 16.53
C ASN A 86 -1.91 -11.60 16.71
N LEU A 87 -1.97 -11.16 17.97
CA LEU A 87 -1.80 -9.75 18.36
C LEU A 87 -0.46 -9.15 17.91
N THR A 88 0.63 -9.92 17.96
CA THR A 88 1.97 -9.42 17.56
C THR A 88 2.01 -9.17 16.06
N LEU A 89 1.52 -10.09 15.24
CA LEU A 89 1.45 -9.92 13.78
C LEU A 89 0.54 -8.74 13.41
N LEU A 90 -0.59 -8.59 14.09
CA LEU A 90 -1.52 -7.50 13.84
C LEU A 90 -0.95 -6.13 14.24
N ARG A 91 -0.16 -6.05 15.32
CA ARG A 91 0.59 -4.85 15.70
C ARG A 91 1.67 -4.51 14.67
N ILE A 92 2.43 -5.50 14.19
CA ILE A 92 3.43 -5.29 13.13
C ILE A 92 2.75 -4.74 11.88
N PHE A 93 1.60 -5.29 11.49
CA PHE A 93 0.82 -4.80 10.36
C PHE A 93 0.37 -3.33 10.52
N ILE A 94 -0.13 -2.95 11.70
CA ILE A 94 -0.48 -1.56 12.00
C ILE A 94 0.75 -0.65 11.88
N PHE A 95 1.88 -1.02 12.50
CA PHE A 95 3.10 -0.21 12.44
C PHE A 95 3.64 -0.09 11.00
N SER A 96 3.53 -1.14 10.19
CA SER A 96 3.94 -1.07 8.78
C SER A 96 3.04 -0.14 7.95
N LEU A 97 1.73 -0.13 8.19
CA LEU A 97 0.82 0.78 7.49
C LEU A 97 1.04 2.23 7.93
N LEU A 98 1.30 2.46 9.22
CA LEU A 98 1.66 3.80 9.72
C LEU A 98 2.97 4.29 9.12
N ALA A 99 3.99 3.43 9.03
CA ALA A 99 5.25 3.76 8.38
C ALA A 99 5.06 4.12 6.89
N ALA A 100 4.19 3.39 6.18
CA ALA A 100 3.84 3.68 4.79
C ALA A 100 3.19 5.07 4.65
N ILE A 101 2.21 5.40 5.50
CA ILE A 101 1.59 6.74 5.52
C ILE A 101 2.65 7.83 5.72
N VAL A 102 3.58 7.65 6.67
CA VAL A 102 4.65 8.63 6.93
C VAL A 102 5.54 8.82 5.70
N VAL A 103 5.92 7.73 5.03
CA VAL A 103 6.72 7.80 3.79
C VAL A 103 5.95 8.53 2.68
N GLU A 104 4.67 8.23 2.48
CA GLU A 104 3.83 8.88 1.48
C GLU A 104 3.69 10.39 1.74
N LEU A 105 3.52 10.79 3.01
CA LEU A 105 3.45 12.19 3.40
C LEU A 105 4.79 12.92 3.19
N ILE A 106 5.92 12.28 3.48
CA ILE A 106 7.25 12.85 3.22
C ILE A 106 7.47 13.04 1.71
N VAL A 107 7.15 12.03 0.90
CA VAL A 107 7.25 12.12 -0.56
C VAL A 107 6.35 13.23 -1.10
N GLY A 108 5.09 13.30 -0.64
CA GLY A 108 4.17 14.37 -1.01
C GLY A 108 4.69 15.76 -0.62
N LEU A 109 5.28 15.89 0.56
CA LEU A 109 5.89 17.15 1.03
C LEU A 109 7.08 17.56 0.16
N ILE A 110 7.96 16.62 -0.20
CA ILE A 110 9.10 16.87 -1.08
C ILE A 110 8.62 17.37 -2.45
N ILE A 111 7.59 16.77 -3.03
CA ILE A 111 7.01 17.20 -4.32
C ILE A 111 6.46 18.63 -4.24
N VAL A 112 5.82 19.00 -3.13
CA VAL A 112 5.19 20.32 -2.95
C VAL A 112 6.22 21.42 -2.68
N LEU A 113 7.21 21.18 -1.82
CA LEU A 113 8.23 22.16 -1.42
C LEU A 113 9.39 22.23 -2.42
N GLY A 114 9.82 21.09 -2.94
CA GLY A 114 11.00 20.93 -3.77
C GLY A 114 10.73 21.04 -5.27
N LYS A 115 9.74 21.84 -5.71
CA LYS A 115 9.28 21.87 -7.11
C LYS A 115 10.41 21.96 -8.13
N GLU A 116 11.42 22.80 -7.91
CA GLU A 116 12.55 22.95 -8.83
C GLU A 116 13.47 21.71 -8.82
N GLN A 117 13.80 21.16 -7.64
CA GLN A 117 14.60 19.93 -7.56
C GLN A 117 13.86 18.71 -8.12
N THR A 118 12.55 18.60 -7.87
CA THR A 118 11.70 17.54 -8.42
C THR A 118 11.62 17.64 -9.94
N LYS A 119 11.50 18.86 -10.50
CA LYS A 119 11.57 19.07 -11.95
C LYS A 119 12.93 18.67 -12.52
N GLU A 120 14.04 19.03 -11.90
CA GLU A 120 15.38 18.66 -12.36
C GLU A 120 15.57 17.14 -12.33
N PHE A 121 15.29 16.50 -11.18
CA PHE A 121 15.37 15.05 -11.03
C PHE A 121 14.50 14.31 -12.04
N PHE A 122 13.25 14.75 -12.23
CA PHE A 122 12.34 14.13 -13.19
C PHE A 122 12.80 14.39 -14.63
N SER A 123 13.29 15.59 -14.94
CA SER A 123 13.80 15.95 -16.27
C SER A 123 15.01 15.09 -16.66
N ASP A 124 15.92 14.81 -15.72
CA ASP A 124 17.07 13.94 -15.96
C ASP A 124 16.64 12.49 -16.25
N HIS A 125 15.66 11.98 -15.52
CA HIS A 125 15.10 10.64 -15.75
C HIS A 125 14.37 10.55 -17.09
N VAL A 126 13.55 11.55 -17.42
CA VAL A 126 12.87 11.62 -18.73
C VAL A 126 13.89 11.73 -19.86
N ARG A 127 14.95 12.54 -19.70
CA ARG A 127 16.00 12.68 -20.71
C ARG A 127 16.79 11.39 -20.90
N GLY A 128 17.04 10.65 -19.82
CA GLY A 128 17.58 9.29 -19.88
C GLY A 128 16.67 8.33 -20.64
N GLY A 129 15.37 8.36 -20.35
CA GLY A 129 14.35 7.57 -21.06
C GLY A 129 14.29 7.90 -22.56
N ILE A 130 14.38 9.19 -22.95
CA ILE A 130 14.38 9.61 -24.36
C ILE A 130 15.60 9.06 -25.11
N ARG A 131 16.78 8.97 -24.48
CA ARG A 131 17.96 8.35 -25.13
C ARG A 131 17.76 6.88 -25.42
N ASN A 132 17.07 6.17 -24.51
CA ASN A 132 16.80 4.74 -24.61
C ASN A 132 15.40 4.44 -25.15
N TYR A 133 14.79 5.38 -25.87
CA TYR A 133 13.39 5.30 -26.33
C TYR A 133 13.09 4.05 -27.16
N TYR A 134 14.01 3.66 -28.06
CA TYR A 134 13.83 2.48 -28.91
C TYR A 134 14.06 1.16 -28.16
N ASP A 135 14.79 1.19 -27.05
CA ASP A 135 15.19 0.01 -26.29
C ASP A 135 14.22 -0.30 -25.15
N ASP A 136 13.54 0.72 -24.62
CA ASP A 136 12.57 0.60 -23.53
C ASP A 136 11.13 0.64 -24.05
N LEU A 137 10.55 -0.55 -24.31
CA LEU A 137 9.18 -0.70 -24.82
C LEU A 137 8.12 -0.02 -23.93
N ASP A 138 8.26 -0.12 -22.60
CA ASP A 138 7.35 0.52 -21.64
C ASP A 138 7.39 2.06 -21.75
N PHE A 139 8.59 2.62 -21.90
CA PHE A 139 8.78 4.06 -22.05
C PHE A 139 8.28 4.54 -23.42
N LYS A 140 8.51 3.75 -24.47
CA LYS A 140 7.98 3.99 -25.81
C LYS A 140 6.46 4.07 -25.80
N ASN A 141 5.78 3.03 -25.30
CA ASN A 141 4.31 2.98 -25.25
C ASN A 141 3.72 4.14 -24.44
N LEU A 142 4.31 4.46 -23.29
CA LEU A 142 3.88 5.59 -22.46
C LEU A 142 4.05 6.92 -23.19
N MET A 143 5.19 7.13 -23.82
CA MET A 143 5.48 8.36 -24.55
C MET A 143 4.61 8.48 -25.81
N ASP A 144 4.41 7.41 -26.58
CA ASP A 144 3.49 7.36 -27.71
C ASP A 144 2.06 7.74 -27.27
N PHE A 145 1.60 7.22 -26.12
CA PHE A 145 0.30 7.61 -25.54
C PHE A 145 0.23 9.11 -25.18
N VAL A 146 1.27 9.64 -24.53
CA VAL A 146 1.32 11.08 -24.20
C VAL A 146 1.34 11.94 -25.46
N GLN A 147 2.02 11.49 -26.52
CA GLN A 147 2.09 12.19 -27.81
C GLN A 147 0.75 12.15 -28.57
N GLU A 148 0.05 11.02 -28.54
CA GLU A 148 -1.29 10.87 -29.13
C GLU A 148 -2.31 11.79 -28.42
N GLU A 149 -2.23 11.90 -27.10
CA GLU A 149 -3.13 12.76 -26.33
C GLU A 149 -2.76 14.25 -26.40
N ASN A 150 -1.49 14.58 -26.66
CA ASN A 150 -1.01 15.95 -26.87
C ASN A 150 -0.26 16.08 -28.22
N PRO A 151 -0.98 16.21 -29.35
CA PRO A 151 -0.40 16.25 -30.70
C PRO A 151 0.45 17.50 -31.04
N GLY A 152 1.01 18.19 -30.04
CA GLY A 152 1.96 19.30 -30.19
C GLY A 152 3.22 19.20 -29.30
N ALA A 153 3.45 18.04 -28.67
CA ALA A 153 4.54 17.80 -27.74
C ALA A 153 5.90 17.51 -28.41
N LEU A 154 5.92 17.13 -29.69
CA LEU A 154 7.13 16.69 -30.40
C LEU A 154 7.66 17.73 -31.38
N LEU A 155 8.93 18.08 -31.27
CA LEU A 155 9.63 18.92 -32.24
C LEU A 155 9.59 18.28 -33.64
N ASN A 156 9.01 18.98 -34.61
CA ASN A 156 9.26 18.72 -36.02
C ASN A 156 10.74 19.09 -36.31
N SER A 157 11.56 18.12 -36.73
CA SER A 157 12.98 18.33 -37.07
C SER A 157 13.22 18.96 -38.45
N HIS A 158 12.16 19.18 -39.24
CA HIS A 158 12.23 19.89 -40.52
C HIS A 158 12.28 21.41 -40.28
N CYS A 159 13.18 22.09 -40.99
CA CYS A 159 13.12 23.54 -41.13
C CYS A 159 11.87 23.90 -41.95
N GLY A 160 10.92 24.60 -41.33
CA GLY A 160 9.78 25.15 -42.05
C GLY A 160 10.19 26.36 -42.90
N TYR A 161 9.91 26.29 -44.21
CA TYR A 161 10.14 27.40 -45.14
C TYR A 161 9.14 28.54 -44.90
N GLY A 162 9.60 29.80 -44.86
CA GLY A 162 8.72 30.99 -44.81
C GLY A 162 8.15 31.36 -43.43
N ILE A 163 8.73 30.83 -42.35
CA ILE A 163 8.16 30.88 -40.99
C ILE A 163 8.57 32.14 -40.21
N LEU A 164 9.68 32.78 -40.58
CA LEU A 164 10.25 33.95 -39.89
C LEU A 164 9.35 35.19 -39.82
N HIS A 165 8.24 35.22 -40.58
CA HIS A 165 7.33 36.38 -40.65
C HIS A 165 5.96 36.12 -40.03
N LYS A 166 5.77 34.97 -39.36
CA LYS A 166 4.51 34.63 -38.68
C LYS A 166 4.64 34.78 -37.16
N GLU A 167 3.54 35.16 -36.52
CA GLU A 167 3.49 35.28 -35.06
C GLU A 167 3.55 33.91 -34.36
N ARG A 168 4.08 33.92 -33.12
CA ARG A 168 4.36 32.70 -32.35
C ARG A 168 3.12 31.84 -32.07
N LEU A 169 1.92 32.45 -31.99
CA LEU A 169 0.66 31.71 -31.82
C LEU A 169 0.26 30.93 -33.08
N GLU A 170 0.38 31.54 -34.27
CA GLU A 170 0.07 30.89 -35.56
C GLU A 170 1.08 29.81 -35.95
N LEU A 171 2.31 29.89 -35.42
CA LEU A 171 3.33 28.86 -35.59
C LEU A 171 2.99 27.55 -34.88
N THR A 172 2.18 27.58 -33.81
CA THR A 172 1.95 26.41 -32.94
C THR A 172 1.25 25.26 -33.67
N GLU A 173 0.46 25.56 -34.71
CA GLU A 173 -0.26 24.58 -35.54
C GLU A 173 0.60 23.98 -36.67
N VAL A 174 1.73 24.61 -37.00
CA VAL A 174 2.59 24.22 -38.15
C VAL A 174 3.95 23.71 -37.70
N ILE A 175 4.50 24.27 -36.62
CA ILE A 175 5.81 23.92 -36.04
C ILE A 175 5.68 23.83 -34.53
N HIS A 176 5.92 22.64 -34.02
CA HIS A 176 5.95 22.37 -32.60
C HIS A 176 7.24 22.94 -31.98
N VAL A 177 7.11 24.07 -31.28
CA VAL A 177 8.24 24.82 -30.67
C VAL A 177 8.57 24.39 -29.22
N ARG A 178 7.89 23.37 -28.68
CA ARG A 178 8.09 22.88 -27.32
C ARG A 178 9.00 21.65 -27.31
N GLY A 179 9.86 21.54 -26.29
CA GLY A 179 10.63 20.32 -26.02
C GLY A 179 9.80 19.26 -25.30
N CYS A 180 10.08 17.97 -25.54
CA CYS A 180 9.32 16.85 -25.00
C CYS A 180 9.25 16.86 -23.46
N THR A 181 10.35 17.23 -22.77
CA THR A 181 10.38 17.33 -21.31
C THR A 181 9.40 18.37 -20.78
N HIS A 182 9.35 19.55 -21.39
CA HIS A 182 8.41 20.61 -21.02
C HIS A 182 6.96 20.21 -21.29
N ALA A 183 6.69 19.54 -22.41
CA ALA A 183 5.36 19.03 -22.71
C ALA A 183 4.89 17.97 -21.70
N ILE A 184 5.77 17.06 -21.28
CA ILE A 184 5.47 16.06 -20.25
C ILE A 184 5.15 16.74 -18.91
N PHE A 185 5.90 17.77 -18.51
CA PHE A 185 5.59 18.50 -17.27
C PHE A 185 4.22 19.18 -17.30
N LEU A 186 3.81 19.72 -18.45
CA LEU A 186 2.48 20.29 -18.62
C LEU A 186 1.40 19.20 -18.55
N TRP A 187 1.59 18.07 -19.26
CA TRP A 187 0.66 16.94 -19.21
C TRP A 187 0.52 16.36 -17.79
N ILE A 188 1.63 16.19 -17.06
CA ILE A 188 1.61 15.77 -15.65
C ILE A 188 0.88 16.81 -14.79
N GLY A 189 1.10 18.10 -15.03
CA GLY A 189 0.42 19.19 -14.35
C GLY A 189 -1.11 19.13 -14.54
N ASP A 190 -1.56 18.88 -15.77
CA ASP A 190 -2.99 18.78 -16.10
C ASP A 190 -3.62 17.51 -15.51
N ARG A 191 -2.85 16.42 -15.39
CA ARG A 191 -3.27 15.15 -14.76
C ARG A 191 -3.03 15.10 -13.25
N LEU A 192 -2.48 16.16 -12.64
CA LEU A 192 -2.21 16.22 -11.21
C LEU A 192 -3.44 15.95 -10.33
N PRO A 193 -4.67 16.40 -10.66
CA PRO A 193 -5.86 16.07 -9.86
C PRO A 193 -6.12 14.57 -9.77
N LEU A 194 -5.87 13.80 -10.84
CA LEU A 194 -6.01 12.34 -10.83
C LEU A 194 -4.98 11.69 -9.91
N ALA A 195 -3.73 12.14 -9.97
CA ALA A 195 -2.67 11.64 -9.09
C ALA A 195 -2.97 11.92 -7.61
N ILE A 196 -3.46 13.13 -7.29
CA ILE A 196 -3.91 13.48 -5.93
C ILE A 196 -5.08 12.59 -5.50
N PHE A 197 -6.06 12.37 -6.38
CA PHE A 197 -7.19 11.50 -6.10
C PHE A 197 -6.76 10.06 -5.77
N VAL A 198 -5.85 9.49 -6.58
CA VAL A 198 -5.29 8.15 -6.33
C VAL A 198 -4.52 8.11 -5.00
N SER A 199 -3.70 9.12 -4.71
CA SER A 199 -2.97 9.22 -3.45
C SER A 199 -3.91 9.29 -2.23
N VAL A 200 -4.99 10.07 -2.31
CA VAL A 200 -6.01 10.12 -1.24
C VAL A 200 -6.70 8.77 -1.06
N LEU A 201 -7.02 8.07 -2.14
CA LEU A 201 -7.63 6.74 -2.07
C LEU A 201 -6.71 5.73 -1.38
N ILE A 202 -5.40 5.78 -1.65
CA ILE A 202 -4.40 4.94 -0.99
C ILE A 202 -4.36 5.25 0.52
N LEU A 203 -4.30 6.53 0.91
CA LEU A 203 -4.30 6.93 2.31
C LEU A 203 -5.57 6.50 3.05
N LEU A 204 -6.74 6.63 2.41
CA LEU A 204 -8.01 6.18 2.98
C LEU A 204 -8.06 4.66 3.16
N SER A 205 -7.55 3.91 2.18
CA SER A 205 -7.43 2.45 2.23
C SER A 205 -6.54 2.02 3.41
N GLN A 206 -5.37 2.65 3.58
CA GLN A 206 -4.47 2.40 4.69
C GLN A 206 -5.11 2.73 6.05
N ALA A 207 -5.78 3.89 6.15
CA ALA A 207 -6.50 4.29 7.35
C ALA A 207 -7.59 3.27 7.72
N PHE A 208 -8.35 2.78 6.74
CA PHE A 208 -9.33 1.71 6.94
C PHE A 208 -8.68 0.44 7.49
N GLY A 209 -7.55 0.01 6.91
CA GLY A 209 -6.77 -1.14 7.40
C GLY A 209 -6.27 -0.96 8.84
N ILE A 210 -5.79 0.23 9.19
CA ILE A 210 -5.33 0.56 10.55
C ILE A 210 -6.49 0.53 11.53
N VAL A 211 -7.61 1.18 11.23
CA VAL A 211 -8.78 1.25 12.12
C VAL A 211 -9.35 -0.14 12.36
N THR A 212 -9.58 -0.92 11.32
CA THR A 212 -10.12 -2.29 11.45
C THR A 212 -9.18 -3.21 12.22
N SER A 213 -7.87 -3.13 11.96
CA SER A 213 -6.85 -3.87 12.72
C SER A 213 -6.83 -3.45 14.19
N TYR A 214 -6.87 -2.15 14.47
CA TYR A 214 -6.86 -1.62 15.83
C TYR A 214 -8.11 -2.04 16.61
N LEU A 215 -9.30 -1.96 16.00
CA LEU A 215 -10.54 -2.45 16.59
C LEU A 215 -10.47 -3.95 16.91
N LEU A 216 -9.89 -4.76 16.02
CA LEU A 216 -9.69 -6.18 16.27
C LEU A 216 -8.72 -6.43 17.43
N VAL A 217 -7.57 -5.71 17.48
CA VAL A 217 -6.63 -5.77 18.61
C VAL A 217 -7.32 -5.42 19.92
N GLN A 218 -8.11 -4.34 19.95
CA GLN A 218 -8.82 -3.91 21.14
C GLN A 218 -9.82 -4.97 21.60
N ASN A 219 -10.63 -5.52 20.69
CA ASN A 219 -11.61 -6.55 21.01
C ASN A 219 -10.93 -7.80 21.58
N ILE A 220 -9.87 -8.30 20.94
CA ILE A 220 -9.13 -9.48 21.43
C ILE A 220 -8.50 -9.19 22.81
N THR A 221 -7.88 -8.02 22.98
CA THR A 221 -7.24 -7.63 24.24
C THR A 221 -8.26 -7.49 25.37
N GLN A 222 -9.45 -6.96 25.10
CA GLN A 222 -10.53 -6.87 26.07
C GLN A 222 -11.02 -8.25 26.49
N THR A 223 -11.28 -9.15 25.54
CA THR A 223 -11.68 -10.54 25.84
C THR A 223 -10.64 -11.25 26.70
N ILE A 224 -9.35 -11.04 26.41
CA ILE A 224 -8.24 -11.60 27.22
C ILE A 224 -8.28 -11.05 28.65
N LYS A 225 -8.44 -9.73 28.82
CA LYS A 225 -8.49 -9.10 30.15
C LYS A 225 -9.71 -9.52 30.95
N GLU A 226 -10.89 -9.58 30.32
CA GLU A 226 -12.12 -10.08 30.95
C GLU A 226 -11.91 -11.54 31.41
N GLY A 227 -11.34 -12.40 30.57
CA GLY A 227 -10.99 -13.77 30.93
C GLY A 227 -9.96 -13.88 32.06
N LEU A 228 -8.95 -13.00 32.07
CA LEU A 228 -7.94 -12.97 33.12
C LEU A 228 -8.54 -12.57 34.48
N ASN A 229 -9.41 -11.57 34.48
CA ASN A 229 -10.10 -11.11 35.69
C ASN A 229 -10.96 -12.23 36.29
N HIS A 230 -11.66 -13.01 35.47
CA HIS A 230 -12.41 -14.18 35.95
C HIS A 230 -11.51 -15.22 36.61
N VAL A 231 -10.33 -15.50 36.03
CA VAL A 231 -9.37 -16.45 36.62
C VAL A 231 -8.80 -15.93 37.95
N GLU A 232 -8.64 -14.61 38.10
CA GLU A 232 -8.14 -14.00 39.33
C GLU A 232 -9.22 -13.85 40.42
N THR A 233 -10.48 -13.61 40.05
CA THR A 233 -11.60 -13.51 41.01
C THR A 233 -12.15 -14.86 41.46
N ASP A 234 -12.13 -15.89 40.60
CA ASP A 234 -12.79 -17.18 40.87
C ASP A 234 -11.84 -18.27 41.45
N GLY A 235 -10.66 -17.86 41.95
CA GLY A 235 -9.77 -18.73 42.70
C GLY A 235 -10.44 -19.34 43.97
N PRO A 236 -10.04 -20.55 44.37
CA PRO A 236 -10.91 -21.71 44.49
C PRO A 236 -12.04 -21.53 45.53
N MET A 237 -13.25 -21.22 45.07
CA MET A 237 -14.48 -21.80 45.63
C MET A 237 -15.69 -21.46 44.74
N LEU A 238 -16.34 -22.54 44.27
CA LEU A 238 -17.68 -22.62 43.66
C LEU A 238 -17.82 -22.37 42.14
N MET A 239 -17.60 -23.46 41.37
CA MET A 239 -18.64 -24.23 40.64
C MET A 239 -18.20 -24.65 39.21
N GLU A 240 -18.29 -25.96 38.93
CA GLU A 240 -17.95 -26.67 37.67
C GLU A 240 -18.91 -26.35 36.48
N PRO A 241 -18.56 -26.63 35.19
CA PRO A 241 -17.82 -27.80 34.69
C PRO A 241 -16.38 -27.53 34.26
N ALA A 242 -15.48 -28.42 34.69
CA ALA A 242 -14.02 -28.35 34.56
C ALA A 242 -13.44 -28.48 33.14
N GLU A 243 -14.26 -28.58 32.08
CA GLU A 243 -13.76 -28.78 30.71
C GLU A 243 -13.37 -27.47 30.00
N ASP A 244 -14.05 -26.36 30.30
CA ASP A 244 -13.84 -25.06 29.63
C ASP A 244 -12.65 -24.27 30.20
N SER A 245 -12.38 -24.43 31.50
CA SER A 245 -11.24 -23.79 32.19
C SER A 245 -9.90 -24.14 31.54
N SER A 246 -9.71 -25.42 31.17
CA SER A 246 -8.47 -25.88 30.53
C SER A 246 -8.25 -25.30 29.12
N ARG A 247 -9.34 -25.00 28.39
CA ARG A 247 -9.29 -24.41 27.03
C ARG A 247 -9.05 -22.91 27.10
N ILE A 248 -9.70 -22.22 28.03
CA ILE A 248 -9.50 -20.80 28.31
C ILE A 248 -8.07 -20.55 28.79
N GLN A 249 -7.54 -21.40 29.67
CA GLN A 249 -6.16 -21.30 30.14
C GLN A 249 -5.14 -21.56 29.02
N ARG A 250 -5.34 -22.58 28.18
CA ARG A 250 -4.48 -22.83 27.00
C ARG A 250 -4.53 -21.68 25.99
N TRP A 251 -5.70 -21.10 25.80
CA TRP A 251 -5.91 -19.95 24.92
C TRP A 251 -5.21 -18.70 25.49
N LEU A 252 -5.38 -18.38 26.77
CA LEU A 252 -4.65 -17.30 27.45
C LEU A 252 -3.13 -17.50 27.37
N TYR A 253 -2.64 -18.72 27.57
CA TYR A 253 -1.19 -19.04 27.50
C TYR A 253 -0.58 -18.77 26.11
N MET A 254 -1.35 -18.98 25.04
CA MET A 254 -0.87 -18.80 23.67
C MET A 254 -0.84 -17.32 23.21
N TYR A 255 -1.61 -16.45 23.87
CA TYR A 255 -1.78 -15.04 23.47
C TYR A 255 -1.12 -14.05 24.43
N LEU A 256 -0.85 -14.42 25.69
CA LEU A 256 -0.17 -13.55 26.63
C LEU A 256 1.36 -13.59 26.46
N PRO A 257 2.05 -12.43 26.41
CA PRO A 257 3.51 -12.37 26.53
C PRO A 257 3.95 -12.93 27.90
N HIS A 258 5.14 -13.53 27.96
CA HIS A 258 5.64 -14.26 29.14
C HIS A 258 5.56 -13.45 30.45
N GLU A 259 5.74 -12.14 30.36
CA GLU A 259 5.79 -11.23 31.51
C GLU A 259 4.42 -10.88 32.10
N GLN A 260 3.33 -11.14 31.38
CA GLN A 260 1.96 -10.84 31.83
C GLN A 260 1.20 -12.08 32.34
N ARG A 261 1.82 -13.27 32.35
CA ARG A 261 1.15 -14.50 32.80
C ARG A 261 1.01 -14.51 34.33
N PRO A 262 -0.22 -14.57 34.89
CA PRO A 262 -0.42 -14.72 36.33
C PRO A 262 0.04 -16.10 36.82
N ALA A 263 0.47 -16.20 38.08
CA ALA A 263 1.00 -17.43 38.66
C ALA A 263 0.01 -18.61 38.62
N SER A 264 -1.30 -18.33 38.65
CA SER A 264 -2.38 -19.33 38.52
C SER A 264 -2.38 -20.05 37.16
N LEU A 265 -1.93 -19.40 36.09
CA LEU A 265 -1.81 -19.99 34.74
C LEU A 265 -0.57 -20.88 34.59
N MET A 266 0.47 -20.68 35.42
CA MET A 266 1.68 -21.53 35.41
C MET A 266 1.48 -22.81 36.25
N ASN A 267 0.62 -22.76 37.27
CA ASN A 267 0.33 -23.89 38.16
C ASN A 267 -0.67 -24.90 37.59
N ALA A 268 -1.36 -24.58 36.48
CA ALA A 268 -2.30 -25.48 35.81
C ALA A 268 -1.63 -26.57 34.93
N GLN A 269 -0.30 -26.66 34.95
CA GLN A 269 0.50 -27.65 34.22
C GLN A 269 1.05 -28.78 35.11
N ILE A 270 0.57 -28.92 36.35
CA ILE A 270 0.86 -30.06 37.24
C ILE A 270 -0.43 -30.80 37.54
#